data_AF-K0CHA8-F1
#
_entry.id   AF-K0CHA8-F1
#
_cell.length_a   1.000
_cell.length_b   1.000
_cell.length_c   1.000
_cell.angle_alpha   90.00
_cell.angle_beta   90.00
_cell.angle_gamma   90.00
#
_symmetry.space_group_name_H-M   'P 1'
#
loop_
_entity.id
_entity.type
_entity.pdbx_description
1 polymer ?
#
loop_
_entity_poly.entity_id
_entity_poly.type
_entity_poly.pdbx_seq_one_letter_code
_entity_poly.pdbx_strand_id
1 'polypeptide(L)'
;MGELKELREERANLVNRAKSLANTLYLASLGAYSKANEKSEALYGHYLSAGAQAYGDEAEGKSKLALASRGLLLSARQLIDEAPQKRQALYENLVAAGKEERGEKAESSNEFVLAGVGAVSTVREQGQKLLDELVSAGEKERA
;
A
#
# COMPACT_ATOMS: atom_id res chain seq x y z
N MET A 1 -43.65 17.72 -17.90
CA MET A 1 -42.47 18.62 -17.96
C MET A 1 -41.52 18.45 -16.77
N GLY A 2 -41.99 18.04 -15.57
CA GLY A 2 -41.11 17.78 -14.40
C GLY A 2 -40.17 16.58 -14.58
N GLU A 3 -40.68 15.45 -15.05
CA GLU A 3 -39.90 14.20 -15.22
C GLU A 3 -38.73 14.33 -16.22
N LEU A 4 -38.90 15.13 -17.28
CA LEU A 4 -37.82 15.42 -18.25
C LEU A 4 -36.72 16.31 -17.66
N LYS A 5 -37.05 17.12 -16.65
CA LYS A 5 -36.09 17.97 -15.94
C LYS A 5 -35.32 17.16 -14.91
N GLU A 6 -36.00 16.30 -14.14
CA GLU A 6 -35.38 15.33 -13.23
C GLU A 6 -34.42 14.38 -13.96
N LEU A 7 -34.84 13.82 -15.10
CA LEU A 7 -33.97 12.96 -15.92
C LEU A 7 -32.73 13.68 -16.47
N ARG A 8 -32.82 14.99 -16.74
CA ARG A 8 -31.64 15.79 -17.13
C ARG A 8 -30.71 16.06 -15.95
N GLU A 9 -31.26 16.33 -14.79
CA GLU A 9 -30.49 16.56 -13.56
C GLU A 9 -29.78 15.28 -13.09
N GLU A 10 -30.43 14.12 -13.16
CA GLU A 10 -29.80 12.82 -12.90
C GLU A 10 -28.65 12.52 -13.87
N ARG A 11 -28.86 12.75 -15.17
CA ARG A 11 -27.81 12.58 -16.19
C ARG A 11 -26.62 13.52 -15.95
N ALA A 12 -26.87 14.79 -15.62
CA ALA A 12 -25.82 15.74 -15.31
C ALA A 12 -25.03 15.31 -14.06
N ASN A 13 -25.71 14.82 -13.03
CA ASN A 13 -25.08 14.32 -11.81
C ASN A 13 -24.21 13.08 -12.08
N LEU A 14 -24.70 12.13 -12.88
CA LEU A 14 -23.93 10.95 -13.30
C LEU A 14 -22.68 11.33 -14.09
N VAL A 15 -22.79 12.26 -15.05
CA VAL A 15 -21.64 12.73 -15.82
C VAL A 15 -20.63 13.44 -14.92
N ASN A 16 -21.09 14.26 -13.97
CA ASN A 16 -20.19 14.94 -13.03
C ASN A 16 -19.47 13.96 -12.11
N ARG A 17 -20.16 12.93 -11.61
CA ARG A 17 -19.55 11.83 -10.83
C ARG A 17 -18.54 11.04 -11.66
N ALA A 18 -18.86 10.75 -12.92
CA ALA A 18 -17.93 10.06 -13.81
C ALA A 18 -16.67 10.89 -14.06
N LYS A 19 -16.82 12.21 -14.26
CA LYS A 19 -15.69 13.14 -14.41
C LYS A 19 -14.84 13.24 -13.14
N SER A 20 -15.48 13.34 -11.98
CA SER A 20 -14.74 13.39 -10.71
C SER A 20 -13.96 12.10 -10.46
N LEU A 21 -14.59 10.94 -10.68
CA LEU A 21 -13.92 9.64 -10.59
C LEU A 21 -12.76 9.51 -11.59
N ALA A 22 -12.95 9.96 -12.83
CA ALA A 22 -11.89 9.94 -13.83
C ALA A 22 -10.70 10.81 -13.42
N ASN A 23 -10.95 11.99 -12.85
CA ASN A 23 -9.90 12.87 -12.33
C ASN A 23 -9.18 12.24 -11.12
N THR A 24 -9.92 11.64 -10.18
CA THR A 24 -9.34 10.92 -9.03
C THR A 24 -8.45 9.77 -9.50
N LEU A 25 -8.91 8.96 -10.45
CA LEU A 25 -8.12 7.85 -11.01
C LEU A 25 -6.87 8.34 -11.75
N TYR A 26 -6.97 9.46 -12.47
CA TYR A 26 -5.84 10.08 -13.14
C TYR A 26 -4.78 10.59 -12.15
N LEU A 27 -5.18 11.26 -11.08
CA LEU A 27 -4.25 11.73 -10.04
C LEU A 27 -3.64 10.54 -9.28
N ALA A 28 -4.46 9.55 -8.93
CA ALA A 28 -3.96 8.34 -8.27
C ALA A 28 -2.94 7.59 -9.15
N SER A 29 -3.13 7.53 -10.47
CA SER A 29 -2.18 6.86 -11.36
C SER A 29 -0.86 7.63 -11.51
N LEU A 30 -0.91 8.96 -11.62
CA LEU A 30 0.28 9.81 -11.57
C LEU A 30 1.04 9.67 -10.25
N GLY A 31 0.34 9.72 -9.12
CA GLY A 31 0.94 9.53 -7.81
C GLY A 31 1.52 8.14 -7.63
N ALA A 32 0.88 7.10 -8.18
CA ALA A 32 1.40 5.73 -8.15
C ALA A 32 2.72 5.62 -8.91
N TYR A 33 2.82 6.27 -10.07
CA TYR A 33 4.07 6.33 -10.83
C TYR A 33 5.17 7.06 -10.05
N SER A 34 4.89 8.25 -9.52
CA SER A 34 5.85 9.04 -8.73
C SER A 34 6.32 8.26 -7.49
N LYS A 35 5.39 7.68 -6.72
CA LYS A 35 5.70 6.86 -5.54
C LYS A 35 6.45 5.58 -5.88
N ALA A 36 6.16 4.95 -7.02
CA ALA A 36 6.90 3.77 -7.48
C ALA A 36 8.36 4.14 -7.80
N ASN A 37 8.60 5.28 -8.44
CA ASN A 37 9.93 5.76 -8.71
C ASN A 37 10.70 6.08 -7.41
N GLU A 38 10.10 6.86 -6.51
CA GLU A 38 10.67 7.20 -5.19
C GLU A 38 11.03 5.93 -4.38
N LYS A 39 10.11 4.96 -4.31
CA LYS A 39 10.36 3.69 -3.60
C LYS A 39 11.44 2.85 -4.27
N SER A 40 11.50 2.82 -5.60
CA SER A 40 12.52 2.08 -6.35
C SER A 40 13.92 2.65 -6.06
N GLU A 41 14.06 3.97 -6.09
CA GLU A 41 15.33 4.65 -5.77
C GLU A 41 15.73 4.43 -4.31
N ALA A 42 14.78 4.55 -3.38
CA ALA A 42 15.03 4.30 -1.96
C ALA A 42 15.46 2.84 -1.70
N LEU A 43 14.81 1.86 -2.34
CA LEU A 43 15.17 0.45 -2.24
C LEU A 43 16.55 0.18 -2.83
N TYR A 44 16.86 0.77 -3.99
CA TYR A 44 18.19 0.64 -4.59
C TYR A 44 19.27 1.22 -3.68
N GLY A 45 19.04 2.40 -3.10
CA GLY A 45 19.93 3.02 -2.11
C GLY A 45 20.11 2.16 -0.87
N HIS A 46 19.03 1.57 -0.36
CA HIS A 46 19.06 0.63 0.77
C HIS A 46 19.91 -0.62 0.46
N TYR A 47 19.75 -1.22 -0.74
CA TYR A 47 20.56 -2.37 -1.12
C TYR A 47 22.03 -2.00 -1.30
N LEU A 48 22.33 -0.82 -1.83
CA LEU A 48 23.70 -0.34 -1.92
C LEU A 48 24.34 -0.18 -0.54
N SER A 49 23.65 0.45 0.41
CA SER A 49 24.19 0.68 1.75
C SER A 49 24.36 -0.63 2.53
N ALA A 50 23.37 -1.51 2.48
CA ALA A 50 23.44 -2.84 3.10
C ALA A 50 24.56 -3.69 2.48
N GLY A 51 24.75 -3.61 1.17
CA GLY A 51 25.84 -4.25 0.46
C GLY A 51 27.21 -3.72 0.85
N ALA A 52 27.37 -2.39 0.91
CA ALA A 52 28.60 -1.73 1.33
C ALA A 52 28.98 -2.12 2.77
N GLN A 53 28.02 -2.08 3.70
CA GLN A 53 28.22 -2.52 5.08
C GLN A 53 28.65 -3.98 5.15
N ALA A 54 28.07 -4.85 4.31
CA ALA A 54 28.39 -6.27 4.30
C ALA A 54 29.78 -6.60 3.71
N TYR A 55 30.29 -5.75 2.81
CA TYR A 55 31.65 -5.89 2.28
C TYR A 55 32.71 -5.21 3.15
N GLY A 56 32.33 -4.27 4.02
CA GLY A 56 33.26 -3.57 4.92
C GLY A 56 34.35 -2.84 4.12
N ASP A 57 35.61 -3.04 4.52
CA ASP A 57 36.78 -2.40 3.89
C ASP A 57 36.95 -2.78 2.40
N GLU A 58 36.41 -3.94 1.98
CA GLU A 58 36.47 -4.35 0.57
C GLU A 58 35.49 -3.57 -0.33
N ALA A 59 34.57 -2.80 0.23
CA ALA A 59 33.51 -2.13 -0.52
C ALA A 59 34.04 -1.10 -1.53
N GLU A 60 35.15 -0.41 -1.22
CA GLU A 60 35.75 0.63 -2.07
C GLU A 60 36.20 0.10 -3.44
N GLY A 61 36.53 -1.19 -3.53
CA GLY A 61 36.93 -1.86 -4.77
C GLY A 61 35.78 -2.53 -5.55
N LYS A 62 34.54 -2.53 -5.02
CA LYS A 62 33.41 -3.23 -5.65
C LYS A 62 32.54 -2.29 -6.48
N SER A 63 31.97 -2.79 -7.56
CA SER A 63 30.99 -2.04 -8.35
C SER A 63 29.69 -1.83 -7.56
N LYS A 64 28.99 -0.72 -7.84
CA LYS A 64 27.66 -0.45 -7.26
C LYS A 64 26.68 -1.60 -7.48
N LEU A 65 26.75 -2.27 -8.64
CA LEU A 65 25.91 -3.43 -8.92
C LEU A 65 26.22 -4.62 -8.00
N ALA A 66 27.50 -4.87 -7.71
CA ALA A 66 27.90 -5.93 -6.79
C ALA A 66 27.44 -5.64 -5.35
N LEU A 67 27.58 -4.39 -4.90
CA LEU A 67 27.06 -3.95 -3.60
C LEU A 67 25.53 -4.11 -3.52
N ALA A 68 24.80 -3.56 -4.48
CA ALA A 68 23.33 -3.66 -4.51
C ALA A 68 22.85 -5.12 -4.56
N SER A 69 23.51 -5.97 -5.36
CA SER A 69 23.17 -7.40 -5.43
C SER A 69 23.39 -8.10 -4.10
N ARG A 70 24.48 -7.77 -3.40
CA ARG A 70 24.77 -8.31 -2.06
C ARG A 70 23.75 -7.84 -1.03
N GLY A 71 23.41 -6.55 -1.00
CA GLY A 71 22.40 -6.02 -0.09
C GLY A 71 20.99 -6.56 -0.35
N LEU A 72 20.63 -6.79 -1.62
CA LEU A 72 19.39 -7.46 -1.99
C LEU A 72 19.33 -8.88 -1.43
N LEU A 73 20.40 -9.67 -1.59
CA LEU A 73 20.47 -11.04 -1.07
C LEU A 73 20.34 -11.09 0.46
N LEU A 74 20.97 -10.14 1.17
CA LEU A 74 20.85 -10.05 2.63
C LEU A 74 19.44 -9.69 3.06
N SER A 75 18.82 -8.71 2.38
CA SER A 75 17.44 -8.31 2.66
C SER A 75 16.45 -9.45 2.38
N ALA A 76 16.67 -10.21 1.30
CA ALA A 76 15.86 -11.38 0.97
C ALA A 76 16.00 -12.48 2.03
N ARG A 77 17.22 -12.74 2.51
CA ARG A 77 17.46 -13.71 3.58
C ARG A 77 16.79 -13.30 4.89
N GLN A 78 16.96 -12.05 5.32
CA GLN A 78 16.29 -11.52 6.51
C GLN A 78 14.77 -11.64 6.38
N LEU A 79 14.22 -11.36 5.19
CA LEU A 79 12.79 -11.49 4.96
C LEU A 79 12.32 -12.94 5.07
N ILE A 80 13.10 -13.92 4.60
CA ILE A 80 12.80 -15.36 4.77
C ILE A 80 12.85 -15.74 6.25
N ASP A 81 13.88 -15.29 6.97
CA ASP A 81 14.07 -15.61 8.39
C ASP A 81 12.96 -15.00 9.26
N GLU A 82 12.52 -13.78 8.94
CA GLU A 82 11.45 -13.06 9.65
C GLU A 82 10.03 -13.42 9.16
N ALA A 83 9.89 -14.07 7.99
CA ALA A 83 8.59 -14.34 7.38
C ALA A 83 7.62 -15.13 8.28
N PRO A 84 8.05 -16.15 9.07
CA PRO A 84 7.14 -16.85 9.97
C PRO A 84 6.58 -15.92 11.07
N GLN A 85 7.47 -15.13 11.69
CA GLN A 85 7.09 -14.18 12.74
C GLN A 85 6.16 -13.08 12.20
N LYS A 86 6.50 -12.50 11.03
CA LYS A 86 5.66 -11.50 10.38
C LYS A 86 4.29 -12.05 10.00
N ARG A 87 4.21 -13.29 9.51
CA ARG A 87 2.94 -13.94 9.19
C ARG A 87 2.07 -14.13 10.43
N GLN A 88 2.66 -14.55 11.54
CA GLN A 88 1.94 -14.71 12.79
C GLN A 88 1.45 -13.35 13.33
N ALA A 89 2.34 -12.35 13.38
CA ALA A 89 1.97 -11.00 13.80
C ALA A 89 0.86 -10.38 12.93
N LEU A 90 0.90 -10.61 11.61
CA LEU A 90 -0.17 -10.20 10.71
C LEU A 90 -1.49 -10.88 11.09
N TYR A 91 -1.50 -12.19 11.30
CA TYR A 91 -2.70 -12.91 11.69
C TYR A 91 -3.29 -12.38 13.01
N GLU A 92 -2.45 -12.16 14.03
CA GLU A 92 -2.86 -11.63 15.32
C GLU A 92 -3.47 -10.22 15.19
N ASN A 93 -2.87 -9.36 14.37
CA ASN A 93 -3.41 -8.03 14.07
C ASN A 93 -4.76 -8.10 13.37
N LEU A 94 -4.95 -9.04 12.44
CA LEU A 94 -6.23 -9.24 11.76
C LEU A 94 -7.30 -9.76 12.72
N VAL A 95 -6.96 -10.66 13.63
CA VAL A 95 -7.88 -11.12 14.68
C VAL A 95 -8.25 -9.94 15.59
N ALA A 96 -7.29 -9.10 15.99
CA ALA A 96 -7.54 -7.93 16.83
C ALA A 96 -8.48 -6.93 16.14
N ALA A 97 -8.20 -6.57 14.89
CA ALA A 97 -9.06 -5.71 14.09
C ALA A 97 -10.47 -6.30 13.92
N GLY A 98 -10.57 -7.62 13.73
CA GLY A 98 -11.84 -8.32 13.66
C GLY A 98 -12.64 -8.30 14.96
N LYS A 99 -11.96 -8.36 16.11
CA LYS A 99 -12.59 -8.23 17.44
C LYS A 99 -13.12 -6.82 17.63
N GLU A 100 -12.34 -5.81 17.26
CA GLU A 100 -12.75 -4.40 17.30
C GLU A 100 -14.00 -4.14 16.45
N GLU A 101 -14.00 -4.61 15.20
CA GLU A 101 -15.12 -4.45 14.27
C GLU A 101 -16.40 -5.17 14.75
N ARG A 102 -16.25 -6.32 15.42
CA ARG A 102 -17.39 -7.12 15.90
C ARG A 102 -17.91 -6.73 17.28
N GLY A 103 -17.14 -5.97 18.06
CA GLY A 103 -17.51 -5.53 19.41
C GLY A 103 -17.96 -6.68 20.31
N GLU A 104 -19.14 -6.55 20.94
CA GLU A 104 -19.70 -7.53 21.87
C GLU A 104 -19.90 -8.94 21.26
N LYS A 105 -20.06 -9.03 19.93
CA LYS A 105 -20.22 -10.32 19.24
C LYS A 105 -18.89 -11.05 19.02
N ALA A 106 -17.76 -10.43 19.36
CA ALA A 106 -16.45 -11.03 19.21
C ALA A 106 -16.27 -12.28 20.09
N GLU A 107 -16.79 -12.27 21.32
CA GLU A 107 -16.65 -13.39 22.27
C GLU A 107 -17.36 -14.67 21.81
N SER A 108 -18.41 -14.53 21.01
CA SER A 108 -19.15 -15.67 20.43
C SER A 108 -18.71 -16.03 19.01
N SER A 109 -17.75 -15.28 18.44
CA SER A 109 -17.29 -15.48 17.06
C SER A 109 -16.03 -16.33 17.00
N ASN A 110 -16.00 -17.23 16.02
CA ASN A 110 -14.80 -18.04 15.75
C ASN A 110 -13.62 -17.14 15.32
N GLU A 111 -12.41 -17.47 15.77
CA GLU A 111 -11.19 -16.72 15.49
C GLU A 111 -10.91 -16.53 13.99
N PHE A 112 -11.16 -17.54 13.15
CA PHE A 112 -11.01 -17.41 11.69
C PHE A 112 -11.99 -16.41 11.09
N VAL A 113 -13.21 -16.32 11.65
CA VAL A 113 -14.20 -15.32 11.23
C VAL A 113 -13.75 -13.93 11.66
N LEU A 114 -13.18 -13.79 12.85
CA LEU A 114 -12.60 -12.52 13.31
C LEU A 114 -11.42 -12.11 12.41
N ALA A 115 -10.47 -13.01 12.14
CA ALA A 115 -9.37 -12.75 11.23
C ALA A 115 -9.86 -12.35 9.82
N GLY A 116 -10.88 -13.01 9.30
CA GLY A 116 -11.48 -12.68 8.01
C GLY A 116 -12.18 -11.31 7.99
N VAL A 117 -12.93 -10.98 9.04
CA VAL A 117 -13.58 -9.67 9.20
C VAL A 117 -12.53 -8.56 9.32
N GLY A 118 -11.51 -8.78 10.15
CA GLY A 118 -10.39 -7.85 10.29
C GLY A 118 -9.61 -7.68 8.99
N ALA A 119 -9.37 -8.75 8.23
CA ALA A 119 -8.73 -8.66 6.91
C ALA A 119 -9.49 -7.73 5.97
N VAL A 120 -10.82 -7.88 5.89
CA VAL A 120 -11.65 -7.02 5.03
C VAL A 120 -11.65 -5.58 5.54
N SER A 121 -11.78 -5.36 6.85
CA SER A 121 -11.77 -4.03 7.45
C SER A 121 -10.42 -3.32 7.20
N THR A 122 -9.31 -4.01 7.48
CA THR A 122 -7.95 -3.50 7.23
C THR A 122 -7.70 -3.23 5.74
N VAL A 123 -8.11 -4.12 4.83
CA VAL A 123 -7.96 -3.89 3.37
C VAL A 123 -8.76 -2.66 2.92
N ARG A 124 -9.97 -2.48 3.46
CA ARG A 124 -10.81 -1.32 3.14
C ARG A 124 -10.16 -0.03 3.62
N GLU A 125 -9.72 0.01 4.86
CA GLU A 125 -9.11 1.20 5.47
C GLU A 125 -7.77 1.55 4.80
N GLN A 126 -6.88 0.55 4.66
CA GLN A 126 -5.58 0.74 4.00
C GLN A 126 -5.75 1.07 2.52
N GLY A 127 -6.74 0.50 1.84
CA GLY A 127 -7.04 0.80 0.44
C GLY A 127 -7.49 2.25 0.24
N GLN A 128 -8.32 2.77 1.16
CA GLN A 128 -8.72 4.18 1.14
C GLN A 128 -7.53 5.11 1.42
N LYS A 129 -6.76 4.84 2.48
CA LYS A 129 -5.54 5.60 2.79
C LYS A 129 -4.56 5.63 1.63
N LEU A 130 -4.34 4.47 0.99
CA LEU A 130 -3.48 4.37 -0.17
C LEU A 130 -4.02 5.23 -1.33
N LEU A 131 -5.32 5.14 -1.64
CA LEU A 131 -5.89 5.94 -2.72
C LEU A 131 -5.74 7.44 -2.45
N ASP A 132 -5.99 7.89 -1.22
CA ASP A 132 -5.85 9.29 -0.83
C ASP A 132 -4.38 9.76 -0.91
N GLU A 133 -3.44 8.93 -0.45
CA GLU A 133 -2.01 9.19 -0.58
C GLU A 133 -1.58 9.31 -2.05
N LEU A 134 -2.07 8.43 -2.91
CA LEU A 134 -1.78 8.43 -4.34
C LEU A 134 -2.35 9.67 -5.04
N VAL A 135 -3.59 10.05 -4.72
CA VAL A 135 -4.19 11.28 -5.25
C VAL A 135 -3.38 12.50 -4.81
N SER A 136 -3.03 12.59 -3.52
CA SER A 136 -2.23 13.71 -3.00
C SER A 136 -0.84 13.78 -3.64
N ALA A 137 -0.19 12.63 -3.88
CA ALA A 137 1.08 12.58 -4.60
C ALA A 137 0.92 13.04 -6.07
N GLY A 138 -0.14 12.62 -6.75
CA GLY A 138 -0.43 13.05 -8.12
C GLY A 138 -0.78 14.54 -8.23
N GLU A 139 -1.44 15.11 -7.22
CA GLU A 139 -1.66 16.56 -7.14
C GLU A 139 -0.36 17.33 -7.02
N LYS A 140 0.59 16.86 -6.20
CA LYS A 140 1.92 17.45 -6.07
C LYS A 140 2.74 17.36 -7.35
N GLU A 141 2.64 16.24 -8.08
CA GLU A 141 3.34 16.04 -9.36
C GLU A 141 2.77 16.93 -10.48
N ARG A 142 1.46 17.21 -10.42
CA ARG A 142 0.77 18.07 -11.40
C ARG A 142 1.03 19.57 -11.17
N ALA A 143 1.28 19.98 -9.92
CA ALA A 143 1.43 21.39 -9.50
C ALA A 143 2.80 21.96 -9.87
#